data_AF-A0A4V1QZX1-F1
#
_entry.id   AF-A0A4V1QZX1-F1
#
_cell.length_a   1.000
_cell.length_b   1.000
_cell.length_c   1.000
_cell.angle_alpha   90.00
_cell.angle_beta   90.00
_cell.angle_gamma   90.00
#
_symmetry.space_group_name_H-M   'P 1'
#
loop_
_entity.id
_entity.type
_entity.pdbx_description
1 polymer ?
#
loop_
_entity_poly.entity_id
_entity_poly.type
_entity_poly.pdbx_seq_one_letter_code
_entity_poly.pdbx_strand_id
1 'polypeptide(L)'
;MKKKFFTLKCYRVIIIHIKEKRNDYIMKDIYSTKTFSCPDTGSEVVGVYVSELNELKFRVANETEETEEIDWDTVMWCEKNSTKKASVVEANEYLKKYDPELELV
;
A
#
# COMPACT_ATOMS: atom_id res chain seq x y z
N MET A 1 -6.39 -2.50 -30.03
CA MET A 1 -6.38 -2.67 -28.56
C MET A 1 -5.00 -2.30 -28.04
N LYS A 2 -4.86 -1.14 -27.40
CA LYS A 2 -3.57 -0.66 -26.87
C LYS A 2 -3.23 -1.48 -25.63
N LYS A 3 -2.24 -2.36 -25.77
CA LYS A 3 -1.71 -3.21 -24.71
C LYS A 3 -1.31 -2.32 -23.53
N LYS A 4 -2.01 -2.44 -22.39
CA LYS A 4 -1.75 -1.72 -21.14
C LYS A 4 -0.45 -2.27 -20.50
N PHE A 5 0.69 -2.00 -21.13
CA PHE A 5 2.02 -2.34 -20.60
C PHE A 5 2.56 -1.31 -19.59
N PHE A 6 1.71 -0.44 -19.03
CA PHE A 6 2.18 0.76 -18.34
C PHE A 6 1.96 0.82 -16.82
N THR A 7 1.31 -0.15 -16.19
CA THR A 7 0.99 -0.05 -14.75
C THR A 7 1.75 -1.06 -13.87
N LEU A 8 2.69 -1.83 -14.41
CA LEU A 8 3.63 -2.63 -13.59
C LEU A 8 4.77 -1.77 -13.00
N LYS A 9 4.87 -0.50 -13.41
CA LYS A 9 5.88 0.45 -12.91
C LYS A 9 5.49 1.10 -11.58
N CYS A 10 4.22 1.15 -11.19
CA CYS A 10 3.84 1.76 -9.92
C CYS A 10 4.20 0.88 -8.70
N TYR A 11 4.05 -0.44 -8.85
CA TYR A 11 4.30 -1.41 -7.76
C TYR A 11 5.78 -1.77 -7.60
N ARG A 12 6.55 -1.83 -8.70
CA ARG A 12 8.00 -1.88 -8.60
C ARG A 12 8.55 -0.60 -7.97
N VAL A 13 8.03 0.59 -8.25
CA VAL A 13 8.65 1.82 -7.73
C VAL A 13 8.50 1.98 -6.22
N ILE A 14 7.44 1.52 -5.54
CA ILE A 14 7.36 1.69 -4.07
C ILE A 14 8.19 0.62 -3.35
N ILE A 15 8.01 -0.67 -3.66
CA ILE A 15 8.76 -1.74 -2.97
C ILE A 15 10.22 -1.76 -3.43
N ILE A 16 10.51 -1.44 -4.70
CA ILE A 16 11.89 -1.33 -5.22
C ILE A 16 12.51 0.04 -4.92
N HIS A 17 11.84 1.19 -4.84
CA HIS A 17 12.53 2.37 -4.24
C HIS A 17 12.84 2.16 -2.76
N ILE A 18 11.97 1.47 -2.01
CA ILE A 18 12.23 1.10 -0.61
C ILE A 18 13.28 -0.02 -0.51
N LYS A 19 13.53 -0.81 -1.57
CA LYS A 19 14.59 -1.83 -1.66
C LYS A 19 15.91 -1.36 -2.30
N GLU A 20 15.92 -0.39 -3.21
CA GLU A 20 17.09 0.09 -3.96
C GLU A 20 17.69 1.37 -3.37
N LYS A 21 16.94 2.16 -2.58
CA LYS A 21 17.56 3.13 -1.66
C LYS A 21 18.18 2.47 -0.41
N ARG A 22 18.15 1.13 -0.33
CA ARG A 22 18.83 0.32 0.70
C ARG A 22 20.32 0.17 0.39
N ASN A 23 21.07 1.22 0.70
CA ASN A 23 22.38 0.92 1.29
C ASN A 23 22.70 1.77 2.53
N ASP A 24 22.00 2.88 2.80
CA ASP A 24 22.36 3.72 3.96
C ASP A 24 21.20 4.28 4.80
N TYR A 25 19.94 4.13 4.41
CA TYR A 25 18.81 4.68 5.19
C TYR A 25 17.93 3.56 5.75
N ILE A 26 18.18 3.22 7.01
CA ILE A 26 17.20 2.58 7.88
C ILE A 26 16.01 3.55 7.94
N MET A 27 14.93 3.31 7.20
CA MET A 27 13.69 4.08 7.34
C MET A 27 13.20 3.87 8.77
N LYS A 28 13.24 4.93 9.58
CA LYS A 28 13.18 4.75 11.04
C LYS A 28 11.78 4.44 11.59
N ASP A 29 10.69 4.74 10.89
CA ASP A 29 9.34 4.52 11.41
C ASP A 29 8.34 4.21 10.29
N ILE A 30 8.31 2.94 9.86
CA ILE A 30 7.25 2.39 8.99
C ILE A 30 6.28 1.62 9.87
N TYR A 31 5.01 1.99 9.79
CA TYR A 31 3.93 1.28 10.47
C TYR A 31 3.07 0.57 9.43
N SER A 32 2.47 -0.55 9.82
CA SER A 32 1.61 -1.32 8.93
C SER A 32 0.34 -1.75 9.63
N THR A 33 -0.72 -2.01 8.87
CA THR A 33 -1.95 -2.55 9.43
C THR A 33 -1.94 -4.07 9.44
N LYS A 34 -2.84 -4.68 10.22
CA LYS A 34 -3.31 -6.04 9.92
C LYS A 34 -3.86 -6.09 8.48
N THR A 35 -3.83 -7.26 7.87
CA THR A 35 -4.50 -7.51 6.60
C THR A 35 -6.00 -7.27 6.75
N PHE A 36 -6.61 -6.64 5.76
CA PHE A 36 -8.06 -6.43 5.69
C PHE A 36 -8.56 -6.63 4.26
N SER A 37 -9.87 -6.82 4.09
CA SER A 37 -10.46 -7.01 2.75
C SER A 37 -10.69 -5.68 2.05
N CYS A 38 -10.25 -5.58 0.79
CA CYS A 38 -10.57 -4.49 -0.11
C CYS A 38 -12.11 -4.38 -0.23
N PRO A 39 -12.72 -3.20 0.01
CA PRO A 39 -14.17 -3.03 -0.08
C PRO A 39 -14.75 -3.30 -1.47
N ASP A 40 -13.97 -3.06 -2.52
CA ASP A 40 -14.45 -3.13 -3.90
C ASP A 40 -14.36 -4.56 -4.47
N THR A 41 -13.34 -5.32 -4.07
CA THR A 41 -12.99 -6.62 -4.68
C THR A 41 -13.00 -7.79 -3.70
N GLY A 42 -12.96 -7.52 -2.39
CA GLY A 42 -12.80 -8.52 -1.34
C GLY A 42 -11.36 -9.03 -1.15
N SER A 43 -10.44 -8.71 -2.06
CA SER A 43 -9.04 -9.14 -2.01
C SER A 43 -8.32 -8.59 -0.80
N GLU A 44 -7.40 -9.37 -0.25
CA GLU A 44 -6.64 -8.99 0.94
C GLU A 44 -5.63 -7.88 0.65
N VAL A 45 -5.66 -6.83 1.46
CA VAL A 45 -4.80 -5.64 1.35
C VAL A 45 -4.20 -5.26 2.71
N VAL A 46 -3.10 -4.51 2.65
CA VAL A 46 -2.36 -4.00 3.82
C VAL A 46 -2.13 -2.50 3.64
N GLY A 47 -2.41 -1.72 4.68
CA GLY A 47 -2.02 -0.31 4.78
C GLY A 47 -0.59 -0.17 5.31
N VAL A 48 0.20 0.72 4.73
CA VAL A 48 1.58 1.01 5.11
C VAL A 48 1.74 2.52 5.26
N TYR A 49 2.05 2.98 6.46
CA TYR A 49 2.35 4.37 6.74
C TYR A 49 3.86 4.59 6.84
N VAL A 50 4.38 5.53 6.06
CA VAL A 50 5.79 5.92 6.07
C VAL A 50 5.90 7.30 6.70
N SER A 51 6.35 7.36 7.94
CA SER A 51 6.34 8.60 8.74
C SER A 51 7.22 9.69 8.15
N GLU A 52 8.39 9.33 7.58
CA GLU A 52 9.28 10.29 6.93
C GLU A 52 8.63 10.99 5.73
N LEU A 53 7.69 10.31 5.07
CA LEU A 53 6.98 10.83 3.90
C LEU A 53 5.60 11.37 4.26
N ASN A 54 5.12 11.15 5.49
CA ASN A 54 3.77 11.49 5.88
C ASN A 54 2.74 10.90 4.89
N GLU A 55 2.95 9.64 4.51
CA GLU A 55 2.19 8.95 3.45
C GLU A 55 1.63 7.61 3.95
N LEU A 56 0.33 7.41 3.78
CA LEU A 56 -0.36 6.12 3.94
C LEU A 56 -0.60 5.54 2.54
N LYS A 57 -0.09 4.33 2.30
CA LYS A 57 -0.26 3.59 1.04
C LYS A 57 -0.93 2.26 1.29
N PHE A 58 -1.58 1.72 0.27
CA PHE A 58 -2.14 0.37 0.31
C PHE A 58 -1.41 -0.54 -0.68
N ARG A 59 -1.39 -1.84 -0.38
CA ARG A 59 -0.88 -2.88 -1.29
C ARG A 59 -1.69 -4.16 -1.12
N VAL A 60 -1.66 -5.02 -2.14
CA VAL A 60 -2.21 -6.37 -2.05
C VAL A 60 -1.33 -7.20 -1.10
N ALA A 61 -1.96 -7.99 -0.23
CA ALA A 61 -1.27 -8.77 0.80
C ALA A 61 -0.48 -9.95 0.20
N ASN A 62 -1.08 -10.65 -0.77
CA ASN A 62 -0.62 -11.96 -1.26
C ASN A 62 -0.01 -11.94 -2.67
N GLU A 63 0.21 -10.77 -3.27
CA GLU A 63 0.93 -10.70 -4.55
C GLU A 63 2.42 -11.02 -4.33
N THR A 64 2.82 -12.24 -4.70
CA THR A 64 4.22 -12.67 -4.76
C THR A 64 4.77 -12.45 -6.17
N GLU A 65 6.09 -12.51 -6.33
CA GLU A 65 6.72 -12.40 -7.66
C GLU A 65 6.32 -13.54 -8.63
N GLU A 66 5.63 -14.58 -8.15
CA GLU A 66 5.25 -15.79 -8.87
C GLU A 66 3.76 -15.80 -9.29
N THR A 67 2.97 -14.80 -8.92
CA THR A 67 1.54 -14.77 -9.27
C THR A 67 1.38 -14.29 -10.72
N GLU A 68 1.01 -15.20 -11.63
CA GLU A 68 0.79 -14.87 -13.06
C GLU A 68 -0.47 -14.03 -13.29
N GLU A 69 -1.42 -14.07 -12.35
CA GLU A 69 -2.66 -13.30 -12.39
C GLU A 69 -2.59 -12.13 -11.39
N ILE A 70 -2.62 -10.91 -11.93
CA ILE A 70 -2.59 -9.66 -11.16
C ILE A 70 -4.02 -9.16 -11.02
N ASP A 71 -4.45 -8.91 -9.78
CA ASP A 71 -5.74 -8.29 -9.49
C ASP A 71 -5.64 -6.77 -9.70
N TRP A 72 -5.78 -6.38 -10.97
CA TRP A 72 -5.68 -4.99 -11.38
C TRP A 72 -6.72 -4.08 -10.73
N ASP A 73 -7.90 -4.59 -10.39
CA ASP A 73 -8.95 -3.78 -9.78
C ASP A 73 -8.57 -3.43 -8.34
N THR A 74 -8.03 -4.39 -7.58
CA THR A 74 -7.49 -4.13 -6.23
C THR A 74 -6.27 -3.23 -6.27
N VAL A 75 -5.38 -3.41 -7.24
CA VAL A 75 -4.21 -2.54 -7.45
C VAL A 75 -4.64 -1.09 -7.69
N MET A 76 -5.60 -0.87 -8.59
CA MET A 76 -6.13 0.46 -8.87
C MET A 76 -6.84 1.08 -7.66
N TRP A 77 -7.54 0.26 -6.86
CA TRP A 77 -8.12 0.71 -5.60
C TRP A 77 -7.05 1.17 -4.60
N CYS A 78 -5.97 0.40 -4.45
CA CYS A 78 -4.86 0.74 -3.56
C CYS A 78 -4.22 2.08 -3.94
N GLU A 79 -3.97 2.32 -5.22
CA GLU A 79 -3.42 3.59 -5.71
C GLU A 79 -4.36 4.76 -5.43
N LYS A 80 -5.66 4.60 -5.73
CA LYS A 80 -6.67 5.65 -5.57
C LYS A 80 -6.88 6.07 -4.11
N ASN A 81 -6.77 5.12 -3.18
CA ASN A 81 -7.01 5.38 -1.75
C ASN A 81 -5.73 5.73 -0.98
N SER A 82 -4.55 5.58 -1.59
CA SER A 82 -3.29 6.07 -1.00
C SER A 82 -3.31 7.59 -0.82
N THR A 83 -2.77 8.09 0.28
CA THR A 83 -2.98 9.48 0.70
C THR A 83 -1.84 10.02 1.57
N LYS A 84 -1.72 11.36 1.64
CA LYS A 84 -0.80 12.06 2.54
C LYS A 84 -1.49 12.40 3.87
N LYS A 85 -0.80 12.17 4.99
CA LYS A 85 -1.27 12.39 6.36
C LYS A 85 -0.16 13.04 7.17
N ALA A 86 -0.46 14.09 7.92
CA ALA A 86 0.55 14.82 8.68
C ALA A 86 0.99 14.08 9.95
N SER A 87 0.27 13.03 10.35
CA SER A 87 0.60 12.19 11.51
C SER A 87 0.04 10.77 11.44
N VAL A 88 0.58 9.88 12.28
CA VAL A 88 0.07 8.52 12.51
C VAL A 88 -1.38 8.54 13.00
N VAL A 89 -1.76 9.53 13.81
CA VAL A 89 -3.13 9.67 14.33
C VAL A 89 -4.12 9.89 13.20
N GLU A 90 -3.83 10.83 12.29
CA GLU A 90 -4.69 11.09 11.12
C GLU A 90 -4.72 9.91 10.14
N ALA A 91 -3.63 9.14 10.06
CA ALA A 91 -3.60 7.90 9.29
C ALA A 91 -4.53 6.84 9.91
N ASN A 92 -4.48 6.64 11.23
CA ASN A 92 -5.37 5.74 11.96
C ASN A 92 -6.85 6.15 11.85
N GLU A 93 -7.16 7.45 11.96
CA GLU A 93 -8.53 7.95 11.75
C GLU A 93 -9.03 7.69 10.33
N TYR A 94 -8.15 7.76 9.33
CA TYR A 94 -8.49 7.43 7.96
C TYR A 94 -8.76 5.93 7.76
N LEU A 95 -7.96 5.06 8.39
CA LEU A 95 -8.11 3.61 8.30
C LEU A 95 -9.44 3.11 8.86
N LYS A 96 -9.98 3.77 9.89
CA LYS A 96 -11.29 3.46 10.49
C LYS A 96 -12.48 3.54 9.53
N LYS A 97 -12.31 4.17 8.36
CA LYS A 97 -13.33 4.18 7.30
C LYS A 97 -13.52 2.81 6.63
N TYR A 98 -12.50 1.95 6.69
CA TYR A 98 -12.52 0.62 6.07
C TYR A 98 -12.82 -0.47 7.08
N ASP A 99 -12.23 -0.38 8.28
CA ASP A 99 -12.52 -1.25 9.42
C ASP A 99 -12.30 -0.45 10.72
N PRO A 100 -13.30 -0.29 11.60
CA PRO A 100 -13.17 0.44 12.86
C PRO A 100 -12.07 -0.07 13.80
N GLU A 101 -11.68 -1.34 13.66
CA GLU A 101 -10.62 -1.99 14.44
C GLU A 101 -9.26 -1.96 13.71
N LEU A 102 -9.16 -1.26 12.58
CA LEU A 102 -7.94 -1.15 11.81
C LEU A 102 -7.05 -0.01 12.32
N GLU A 103 -5.83 -0.37 12.71
CA GLU A 103 -4.82 0.57 13.17
C GLU A 103 -3.42 0.17 12.69
N LEU A 104 -2.53 1.17 12.66
CA LEU A 104 -1.12 1.04 12.39
C LEU A 104 -0.39 0.47 13.62
N VAL A 105 0.38 -0.60 13.41
CA VAL A 105 1.30 -1.23 14.36
C VAL A 105 2.74 -1.13 13.92
#